data_AF-A0A832QT13-F1
#
_entry.id   AF-A0A832QT13-F1
#
_cell.length_a   1.000
_cell.length_b   1.000
_cell.length_c   1.000
_cell.angle_alpha   90.00
_cell.angle_beta   90.00
_cell.angle_gamma   90.00
#
_symmetry.space_group_name_H-M   'P 1'
#
loop_
_entity.id
_entity.type
_entity.pdbx_description
1 polymer ?
#
loop_
_entity_poly.entity_id
_entity_poly.type
_entity_poly.pdbx_seq_one_letter_code
_entity_poly.pdbx_strand_id
1 'polypeptide(L)'
;CIKCYSCREACPICYCEECSLETKTPEWLEKGKLPPSPVFHLERMMHMVDSCTNCGQCEELCPAEIPLAKIWHEINIRVQNIFGYKTGFETGQEPPLTHK
;
A
#
# COMPACT_ATOMS: atom_id res chain seq x y z
N CYS A 1 -3.04 2.76 14.00
CA CYS A 1 -3.57 1.71 13.11
C CYS A 1 -4.18 0.61 13.96
N ILE A 2 -5.45 0.25 13.70
CA ILE A 2 -6.18 -0.81 14.44
C ILE A 2 -6.36 -2.10 13.61
N LYS A 3 -5.61 -2.25 12.51
CA LYS A 3 -5.74 -3.38 11.54
C LYS A 3 -7.20 -3.68 11.15
N CYS A 4 -8.01 -2.65 10.86
CA CYS A 4 -9.38 -2.84 10.36
C CYS A 4 -9.45 -3.16 8.86
N TYR A 5 -8.31 -3.09 8.15
CA TYR A 5 -8.16 -3.33 6.72
C TYR A 5 -8.96 -2.42 5.77
N SER A 6 -9.77 -1.48 6.28
CA SER A 6 -10.55 -0.54 5.43
C SER A 6 -9.70 0.18 4.38
N CYS A 7 -8.47 0.56 4.73
CA CYS A 7 -7.55 1.19 3.80
C CYS A 7 -7.01 0.28 2.69
N ARG A 8 -7.00 -1.05 2.90
CA ARG A 8 -6.70 -2.05 1.87
C ARG A 8 -7.94 -2.29 1.02
N GLU A 9 -9.09 -2.56 1.62
CA GLU A 9 -10.33 -2.88 0.90
C GLU A 9 -10.77 -1.75 -0.03
N ALA A 10 -10.55 -0.50 0.38
CA ALA A 10 -10.88 0.68 -0.43
C ALA A 10 -9.89 0.94 -1.58
N CYS A 11 -8.78 0.22 -1.65
CA CYS A 11 -7.69 0.53 -2.55
C CYS A 11 -7.85 -0.20 -3.89
N PRO A 12 -8.00 0.53 -5.02
CA PRO A 12 -8.28 -0.11 -6.31
C PRO A 12 -7.11 -0.94 -6.86
N ILE A 13 -5.91 -0.78 -6.30
CA ILE A 13 -4.72 -1.55 -6.69
C ILE A 13 -4.48 -2.78 -5.81
N CYS A 14 -5.27 -2.98 -4.77
CA CYS A 14 -5.20 -4.18 -3.94
C CYS A 14 -6.17 -5.26 -4.44
N TYR A 15 -5.76 -6.03 -5.45
CA TYR A 15 -6.58 -7.06 -6.10
C TYR A 15 -6.02 -8.49 -6.01
N CYS A 16 -5.01 -8.72 -5.16
CA CYS A 16 -4.42 -10.04 -4.95
C CYS A 16 -5.48 -11.09 -4.54
N GLU A 17 -5.44 -12.28 -5.16
CA GLU A 17 -6.29 -13.42 -4.78
C GLU A 17 -5.95 -13.92 -3.37
N GLU A 18 -4.65 -14.00 -3.06
CA GLU A 18 -4.13 -14.30 -1.73
C GLU A 18 -3.29 -13.12 -1.23
N CYS A 19 -3.67 -12.54 -0.08
CA CYS A 19 -2.99 -11.38 0.49
C CYS A 19 -2.09 -11.79 1.65
N SER A 20 -0.79 -11.46 1.59
CA SER A 20 0.18 -11.68 2.67
C SER A 20 -0.23 -11.03 4.00
N LEU A 21 -1.04 -9.98 3.95
CA LEU A 21 -1.61 -9.32 5.15
C LEU A 21 -2.71 -10.16 5.82
N GLU A 22 -3.34 -11.09 5.08
CA GLU A 22 -4.43 -11.95 5.52
C GLU A 22 -4.07 -13.44 5.58
N THR A 23 -2.94 -13.89 5.05
CA THR A 23 -2.47 -15.28 5.07
C THR A 23 -1.56 -15.56 6.27
N LYS A 24 -1.45 -16.83 6.69
CA LYS A 24 -0.59 -17.20 7.85
C LYS A 24 0.90 -17.11 7.52
N THR A 25 1.20 -17.13 6.24
CA THR A 25 2.52 -16.89 5.66
C THR A 25 2.52 -15.47 5.08
N PRO A 26 3.63 -14.74 5.19
CA PRO A 26 4.88 -15.12 5.84
C PRO A 26 4.87 -14.97 7.37
N GLU A 27 5.72 -15.73 8.07
CA GLU A 27 5.77 -15.79 9.55
C GLU A 27 6.10 -14.46 10.23
N TRP A 28 6.76 -13.54 9.52
CA TRP A 28 7.10 -12.21 10.05
C TRP A 28 5.90 -11.23 10.12
N LEU A 29 4.74 -11.62 9.58
CA LEU A 29 3.49 -10.85 9.67
C LEU A 29 2.56 -11.44 10.74
N GLU A 30 2.71 -10.95 11.98
CA GLU A 30 1.87 -11.36 13.11
C GLU A 30 0.40 -10.90 12.94
N LYS A 31 -0.52 -11.85 12.92
CA LYS A 31 -1.97 -11.61 12.93
C LYS A 31 -2.52 -11.34 14.32
N GLY A 32 -3.65 -10.62 14.40
CA GLY A 32 -4.41 -10.41 15.64
C GLY A 32 -3.73 -9.51 16.68
N LYS A 33 -2.44 -9.20 16.53
CA LYS A 33 -1.72 -8.32 17.45
C LYS A 33 -1.93 -6.85 17.12
N LEU A 34 -2.28 -6.09 18.15
CA LEU A 34 -2.37 -4.63 18.13
C LEU A 34 -1.42 -4.04 19.20
N PRO A 35 -0.68 -2.96 18.90
CA PRO A 35 -0.60 -2.30 17.59
C PRO A 35 0.09 -3.19 16.53
N PRO A 36 -0.09 -2.92 15.23
CA PRO A 36 0.63 -3.63 14.17
C PRO A 36 2.14 -3.51 14.32
N SER A 37 2.85 -4.59 13.99
CA SER A 37 4.28 -4.52 13.66
C SER A 37 4.50 -3.55 12.50
N PRO A 38 5.59 -2.75 12.49
CA PRO A 38 5.94 -1.89 11.35
C PRO A 38 5.98 -2.64 10.02
N VAL A 39 6.30 -3.94 10.04
CA VAL A 39 6.35 -4.79 8.85
C VAL A 39 5.00 -4.88 8.14
N PHE A 40 3.88 -4.80 8.86
CA PHE A 40 2.54 -4.72 8.25
C PHE A 40 2.39 -3.53 7.30
N HIS A 41 2.90 -2.37 7.72
CA HIS A 41 2.84 -1.15 6.93
C HIS A 41 3.84 -1.18 5.77
N LEU A 42 5.01 -1.77 5.99
CA LEU A 42 6.03 -1.95 4.97
C LEU A 42 5.56 -2.89 3.85
N GLU A 43 4.99 -4.05 4.20
CA GLU A 43 4.44 -5.00 3.23
C GLU A 43 3.40 -4.33 2.33
N ARG A 44 2.42 -3.65 2.95
CA ARG A 44 1.38 -2.93 2.21
C ARG A 44 1.98 -1.88 1.27
N MET A 45 2.99 -1.13 1.75
CA MET A 45 3.68 -0.13 0.94
C MET A 45 4.33 -0.78 -0.29
N MET A 46 5.11 -1.84 -0.10
CA MET A 46 5.88 -2.48 -1.18
C MET A 46 4.99 -2.99 -2.31
N HIS A 47 3.79 -3.48 -2.02
CA HIS A 47 2.89 -4.04 -3.03
C HIS A 47 2.09 -2.99 -3.80
N MET A 48 2.05 -1.74 -3.32
CA MET A 48 1.09 -0.75 -3.82
C MET A 48 1.72 0.56 -4.28
N VAL A 49 2.90 0.91 -3.75
CA VAL A 49 3.33 2.31 -3.74
C VAL A 49 3.71 2.86 -5.11
N ASP A 50 4.21 2.01 -6.00
CA ASP A 50 4.54 2.38 -7.37
C ASP A 50 3.31 2.50 -8.28
N SER A 51 2.20 1.89 -7.87
CA SER A 51 0.93 1.87 -8.60
C SER A 51 -0.11 2.82 -8.01
N CYS A 52 0.22 3.52 -6.92
CA CYS A 52 -0.69 4.43 -6.25
C CYS A 52 -0.92 5.71 -7.07
N THR A 53 -2.18 6.07 -7.29
CA THR A 53 -2.58 7.28 -8.03
C THR A 53 -3.05 8.42 -7.13
N ASN A 54 -2.81 8.33 -5.81
CA ASN A 54 -3.27 9.30 -4.80
C ASN A 54 -4.80 9.53 -4.79
N CYS A 55 -5.62 8.48 -4.93
CA CYS A 55 -7.08 8.59 -4.94
C CYS A 55 -7.73 8.97 -3.59
N GLY A 56 -6.98 8.92 -2.47
CA GLY A 56 -7.46 9.36 -1.15
C GLY A 56 -8.37 8.38 -0.38
N GLN A 57 -8.97 7.39 -1.05
CA GLN A 57 -9.98 6.49 -0.45
C GLN A 57 -9.51 5.77 0.82
N CYS A 58 -8.22 5.45 0.90
CA CYS A 58 -7.65 4.80 2.08
C CYS A 58 -7.66 5.67 3.35
N GLU A 59 -7.57 6.98 3.21
CA GLU A 59 -7.64 7.96 4.31
C GLU A 59 -9.08 8.26 4.68
N GLU A 60 -9.94 8.48 3.68
CA GLU A 60 -11.37 8.75 3.83
C GLU A 60 -12.07 7.68 4.70
N LEU A 61 -11.71 6.42 4.50
CA LEU A 61 -12.31 5.29 5.21
C LEU A 61 -11.52 4.84 6.44
N CYS A 62 -10.53 5.60 6.91
CA CYS A 62 -9.74 5.21 8.07
C CYS A 62 -10.44 5.62 9.39
N PRO A 63 -10.98 4.68 10.18
CA PRO A 63 -11.65 5.01 11.45
C PRO A 63 -10.68 5.50 12.55
N ALA A 64 -9.37 5.40 12.31
CA ALA A 64 -8.33 5.88 13.21
C ALA A 64 -7.71 7.21 12.74
N GLU A 65 -8.31 7.87 11.74
CA GLU A 65 -7.91 9.20 11.24
C GLU A 65 -6.42 9.30 10.87
N ILE A 66 -5.87 8.20 10.33
CA ILE A 66 -4.47 8.17 9.89
C ILE A 66 -4.40 8.87 8.53
N PRO A 67 -3.48 9.85 8.34
CA PRO A 67 -3.36 10.60 7.09
C PRO A 67 -2.65 9.76 6.01
N LEU A 68 -3.29 8.67 5.61
CA LEU A 68 -2.74 7.67 4.70
C LEU A 68 -2.43 8.26 3.32
N ALA A 69 -3.28 9.13 2.78
CA ALA A 69 -3.05 9.75 1.48
C ALA A 69 -1.79 10.60 1.51
N LYS A 70 -1.59 11.38 2.58
CA LYS A 70 -0.35 12.16 2.78
C LYS A 70 0.89 11.27 2.86
N ILE A 71 0.81 10.16 3.62
CA ILE A 71 1.92 9.21 3.75
C ILE A 71 2.28 8.61 2.38
N TRP A 72 1.29 8.13 1.63
CA TRP A 72 1.54 7.52 0.33
C TRP A 72 2.02 8.55 -0.69
N HIS A 73 1.52 9.78 -0.66
CA HIS A 73 1.99 10.86 -1.52
C HIS A 73 3.48 11.13 -1.36
N GLU A 74 3.97 11.24 -0.12
CA GLU A 74 5.40 11.45 0.16
C GLU A 74 6.27 10.32 -0.36
N ILE A 75 5.82 9.07 -0.21
CA ILE A 75 6.58 7.91 -0.70
C ILE A 75 6.51 7.84 -2.23
N ASN A 76 5.36 8.16 -2.83
CA ASN A 76 5.19 8.25 -4.27
C ASN A 76 6.19 9.23 -4.88
N ILE A 77 6.27 10.47 -4.36
CA ILE A 77 7.25 11.45 -4.83
C ILE A 77 8.67 10.88 -4.82
N ARG A 78 9.04 10.15 -3.77
CA ARG A 78 10.37 9.52 -3.69
C ARG A 78 10.57 8.45 -4.75
N VAL A 79 9.58 7.57 -4.95
CA VAL A 79 9.62 6.53 -5.99
C VAL A 79 9.73 7.18 -7.38
N GLN A 80 8.91 8.21 -7.66
CA GLN A 80 8.97 8.95 -8.93
C GLN A 80 10.34 9.58 -9.17
N ASN A 81 10.94 10.20 -8.14
CA ASN A 81 12.26 10.81 -8.25
C ASN A 81 13.40 9.79 -8.45
N ILE A 82 13.30 8.61 -7.85
CA ILE A 82 14.32 7.55 -7.96
C ILE A 82 14.26 6.89 -9.34
N PHE A 83 13.05 6.59 -9.83
CA PHE A 83 12.87 5.78 -11.04
C PHE A 83 12.49 6.59 -12.28
N GLY A 84 12.19 7.88 -12.16
CA GLY A 84 11.62 8.68 -13.25
C GLY A 84 10.24 8.19 -13.71
N TYR A 85 9.58 7.34 -12.93
CA TYR A 85 8.30 6.70 -13.24
C TYR A 85 7.15 7.57 -12.75
N LYS A 86 6.11 7.79 -13.56
CA LYS A 86 4.87 8.45 -13.13
C LYS A 86 3.68 7.53 -13.37
N THR A 87 3.09 7.07 -12.28
CA THR A 87 1.97 6.13 -12.30
C THR A 87 0.82 6.61 -13.18
N GLY A 88 0.47 5.81 -14.19
CA GLY A 88 -0.66 6.07 -15.08
C GLY A 88 -0.47 7.19 -16.12
N PHE A 89 0.73 7.77 -16.26
CA PHE A 89 0.99 8.82 -17.26
C PHE A 89 1.31 8.28 -18.66
N GLU A 90 2.00 7.15 -18.76
CA GLU A 90 2.36 6.52 -20.03
C GLU A 90 1.77 5.11 -20.13
N THR A 91 1.06 4.83 -21.22
CA THR A 91 0.50 3.51 -21.47
C THR A 91 1.59 2.50 -21.82
N GLY A 92 1.57 1.33 -21.20
CA GLY A 92 2.54 0.27 -21.44
C GLY A 92 3.85 0.39 -20.64
N GLN A 93 3.98 1.42 -19.80
CA GLN A 93 5.08 1.53 -18.86
C GLN A 93 4.82 0.66 -17.62
N GLU A 94 5.65 -0.35 -17.40
CA GLU A 94 5.56 -1.22 -16.21
C GLU A 94 5.96 -0.46 -14.93
N PRO A 95 5.26 -0.66 -13.79
CA PRO A 95 5.68 -0.09 -12.51
C PRO A 95 7.04 -0.65 -12.05
N PRO A 96 7.93 0.19 -11.49
CA PRO A 96 9.32 -0.17 -11.21
C PRO A 96 9.53 -1.23 -10.12
N LEU A 97 8.53 -1.50 -9.27
CA LEU A 97 8.62 -2.48 -8.18
C LEU A 97 7.84 -3.76 -8.48
N THR A 98 7.30 -3.90 -9.69
CA THR A 98 6.62 -5.13 -10.11
C THR A 98 7.64 -6.26 -10.21
N HIS A 99 7.46 -7.32 -9.42
CA HIS A 99 8.22 -8.55 -9.58
C HIS A 99 7.82 -9.25 -10.89
N LYS A 100 8.81 -9.59 -11.73
CA LYS A 100 8.65 -10.62 -12.78
C LYS A 100 8.77 -12.01 -12.19
#